data_AF-A0A0F6U3B1-F1
#
_entry.id   AF-A0A0F6U3B1-F1
#
_cell.length_a   1.000
_cell.length_b   1.000
_cell.length_c   1.000
_cell.angle_alpha   90.00
_cell.angle_beta   90.00
_cell.angle_gamma   90.00
#
_symmetry.space_group_name_H-M   'P 1'
#
loop_
_entity.id
_entity.type
_entity.pdbx_description
1 polymer ?
#
loop_
_entity_poly.entity_id
_entity_poly.type
_entity_poly.pdbx_seq_one_letter_code
_entity_poly.pdbx_strand_id
1 'polypeptide(L)' 'MSTSNKTKPESLEFYLGLKYPITIYPDDEGGYVSEIKDITRCFTQGETIEETLISKQ' A
#
# COMPACT_ATOMS: atom_id res chain seq x y z
N MET A 1 33.35 -11.81 -11.76
CA MET A 1 32.20 -12.49 -12.40
C MET A 1 30.94 -11.87 -11.82
N SER A 2 30.26 -11.02 -12.58
CA SER A 2 29.08 -10.29 -12.11
C SER A 2 27.84 -10.93 -12.72
N THR A 3 27.21 -11.86 -12.01
CA THR A 3 25.96 -12.49 -12.45
C THR A 3 24.82 -11.49 -12.24
N SER A 4 24.38 -10.85 -13.33
CA SER A 4 23.17 -10.03 -13.35
C SER A 4 21.95 -10.97 -13.23
N ASN A 5 21.44 -11.15 -12.02
CA ASN A 5 20.18 -11.87 -11.76
C ASN A 5 19.01 -11.03 -12.29
N LYS A 6 18.69 -11.16 -13.58
CA LYS A 6 17.46 -10.59 -14.16
C LYS A 6 16.30 -11.53 -13.88
N THR A 7 15.57 -11.27 -12.80
CA THR A 7 14.28 -11.89 -12.52
C THR A 7 13.31 -11.53 -13.64
N LYS A 8 12.64 -12.52 -14.26
CA LYS A 8 11.57 -12.23 -15.22
C LYS A 8 10.42 -11.54 -14.44
N PRO A 9 9.83 -10.46 -14.96
CA PRO A 9 8.65 -9.87 -14.35
C PRO A 9 7.48 -10.88 -14.42
N GLU A 10 6.72 -10.99 -13.34
CA GLU A 10 5.48 -11.77 -13.29
C GLU A 10 4.39 -11.11 -14.17
N SER A 11 3.25 -11.79 -14.36
CA SER A 11 2.14 -11.24 -15.15
C SER A 11 1.48 -10.03 -14.45
N LEU A 12 0.81 -9.18 -15.21
CA LEU A 12 0.10 -8.02 -14.64
C LEU A 12 -1.00 -8.48 -13.66
N GLU A 13 -1.70 -9.55 -14.01
CA GLU A 13 -2.77 -10.16 -13.20
C GLU A 13 -2.24 -10.64 -11.85
N PHE A 14 -1.00 -11.14 -11.80
CA PHE A 14 -0.36 -11.52 -10.56
C PHE A 14 -0.21 -10.31 -9.62
N TYR A 15 0.38 -9.21 -10.09
CA TYR A 15 0.59 -8.01 -9.26
C TYR A 15 -0.72 -7.36 -8.81
N LEU A 16 -1.73 -7.33 -9.68
CA LEU A 16 -3.06 -6.80 -9.35
C LEU A 16 -3.84 -7.69 -8.38
N GLY A 17 -3.56 -8.99 -8.34
CA GLY A 17 -4.17 -9.94 -7.40
C GLY A 17 -3.54 -9.96 -6.00
N LEU A 18 -2.44 -9.24 -5.78
CA LEU A 18 -1.78 -9.19 -4.48
C LEU A 18 -2.65 -8.47 -3.44
N LYS A 19 -2.88 -9.13 -2.31
CA LYS A 19 -3.59 -8.56 -1.17
C LYS A 19 -2.60 -7.94 -0.21
N TYR A 20 -2.68 -6.63 -0.04
CA TYR A 20 -1.80 -5.90 0.86
C TYR A 20 -2.58 -5.47 2.10
N PRO A 21 -2.10 -5.77 3.31
CA PRO A 21 -2.76 -5.34 4.53
C PRO A 21 -2.66 -3.81 4.66
N ILE A 22 -3.81 -3.17 4.84
CA ILE A 22 -3.92 -1.73 5.10
C ILE A 22 -3.96 -1.53 6.61
N THR A 23 -3.05 -0.74 7.15
CA THR A 23 -3.07 -0.29 8.55
C THR A 23 -3.76 1.07 8.61
N ILE A 24 -4.70 1.26 9.54
CA ILE A 24 -5.35 2.56 9.77
C ILE A 24 -5.12 2.96 11.22
N TYR A 25 -4.71 4.21 11.44
CA TYR A 25 -4.50 4.77 12.76
C TYR A 25 -4.92 6.26 12.80
N PRO A 26 -5.32 6.79 13.96
CA PRO A 26 -5.70 8.19 14.09
C PRO A 26 -4.47 9.11 13.94
N ASP A 27 -4.68 10.29 13.37
CA ASP A 27 -3.65 11.32 13.28
C ASP A 27 -3.71 12.29 14.47
N ASP A 28 -2.57 12.87 14.86
CA ASP A 28 -2.46 13.79 15.99
C ASP A 28 -3.21 15.12 15.76
N GLU A 29 -3.36 15.56 14.51
CA GLU A 29 -4.14 16.78 14.17
C GLU A 29 -5.64 16.50 13.98
N GLY A 30 -6.05 15.24 14.14
CA GLY A 30 -7.40 14.76 13.88
C GLY A 30 -7.54 14.04 12.53
N GLY A 31 -8.57 13.21 12.42
CA GLY A 31 -8.75 12.33 11.26
C GLY A 31 -7.96 11.02 11.38
N TYR A 32 -7.69 10.40 10.23
CA TYR A 32 -7.08 9.07 10.13
C TYR A 32 -6.02 9.06 9.04
N VAL A 33 -4.98 8.26 9.26
CA VAL A 33 -3.99 7.87 8.25
C VAL A 33 -4.18 6.40 7.96
N SER A 34 -4.15 6.02 6.68
CA SER A 34 -3.96 4.63 6.29
C SER A 34 -2.68 4.45 5.51
N GLU A 35 -2.02 3.29 5.69
CA GLU A 35 -0.77 2.97 5.02
C GLU A 35 -0.67 1.48 4.68
N ILE A 36 0.10 1.18 3.63
CA ILE A 36 0.55 -0.17 3.31
C ILE A 36 2.03 -0.28 3.69
N LYS A 37 2.33 -0.93 4.82
CA LYS A 37 3.70 -1.00 5.37
C LYS A 37 4.71 -1.65 4.44
N ASP A 38 4.26 -2.60 3.62
CA ASP A 38 5.09 -3.30 2.64
C ASP A 38 5.48 -2.40 1.46
N ILE A 39 4.75 -1.31 1.24
CA ILE A 39 4.99 -0.34 0.17
C ILE A 39 5.40 0.98 0.80
N THR A 40 6.71 1.17 0.95
CA THR A 40 7.28 2.38 1.55
C THR A 40 6.73 3.63 0.87
N ARG A 41 6.18 4.56 1.67
CA ARG A 41 5.51 5.81 1.25
C ARG A 41 4.12 5.67 0.61
N CYS A 42 3.47 4.52 0.71
CA CYS A 42 2.07 4.39 0.31
C CYS A 42 1.14 4.63 1.51
N PHE A 43 0.68 5.88 1.66
CA PHE A 43 -0.28 6.27 2.68
C PHE A 43 -1.22 7.38 2.19
N THR A 44 -2.40 7.48 2.80
CA THR A 44 -3.35 8.59 2.62
C THR A 44 -3.90 9.03 3.96
N GLN A 45 -4.47 10.23 3.99
CA GLN A 45 -5.10 10.81 5.17
C GLN A 45 -6.50 11.31 4.80
N GLY A 46 -7.41 11.25 5.75
CA GLY A 46 -8.77 11.78 5.62
C GLY A 46 -9.37 12.11 6.97
N GLU A 47 -10.45 12.89 6.99
CA GLU A 47 -11.13 13.24 8.24
C GLU A 47 -11.93 12.04 8.76
N THR A 48 -12.38 11.19 7.84
CA THR A 48 -13.13 9.97 8.15
C THR A 48 -12.39 8.71 7.71
N ILE A 49 -12.72 7.57 8.34
CA ILE A 49 -12.19 6.27 7.94
C ILE A 49 -12.53 5.98 6.47
N GLU A 50 -13.74 6.30 6.03
CA GLU A 50 -14.20 6.04 4.66
C GLU A 50 -13.38 6.78 3.60
N GLU A 51 -13.05 8.05 3.85
CA GLU A 51 -12.17 8.85 2.98
C GLU A 51 -10.73 8.34 2.98
N THR A 52 -10.29 7.82 4.12
CA THR A 52 -8.91 7.37 4.32
C THR A 52 -8.62 6.03 3.66
N LEU A 53 -9.64 5.23 3.31
CA LEU A 53 -9.45 3.93 2.67
C LEU A 53 -8.86 4.06 1.25
N ILE A 54 -7.53 3.87 1.14
CA ILE A 54 -6.69 3.97 -0.09
C ILE A 54 -7.24 3.17 -1.27
N SER A 55 -7.83 2.01 -0.98
CA SER A 55 -8.37 1.13 -2.00
C SER A 55 -9.48 0.30 -1.40
N LYS A 56 -10.69 0.38 -1.96
CA LYS A 56 -11.58 -0.78 -1.94
C LYS A 56 -10.88 -1.86 -2.77
N GLN A 57 -10.19 -2.80 -2.12
CA GLN A 57 -9.71 -4.03 -2.76
C GLN A 57 -10.90 -4.92 -3.12
#